data_AF-A0AAN6FN88-F1
#
_entry.id   AF-A0AAN6FN88-F1
#
_cell.length_a   1.000
_cell.length_b   1.000
_cell.length_c   1.000
_cell.angle_alpha   90.00
_cell.angle_beta   90.00
_cell.angle_gamma   90.00
#
_symmetry.space_group_name_H-M   'P 1'
#
loop_
_entity.id
_entity.type
_entity.pdbx_description
1 polymer ?
#
loop_
_entity_poly.entity_id
_entity_poly.type
_entity_poly.pdbx_seq_one_letter_code
_entity_poly.pdbx_strand_id
1 'polypeptide(L)'
;MWHTVGIAVRTALELGLHRESSYPVKQEPELDEAQLVQYRHQELGRRCFWCVVAFDIVTSSILGRPLGIRDDDIDTALPLSESDGLLTPLLTTTVAGMQRITIFKKIVRYRLFCGKLVTNLHRKRSPDVSIEDALRLRDELADELDLWYSSLHELRLQHIAISDEGGQSCYLSPTWYEVLYANATLMIWRPCPLLVDITNDRHTLQRIHDSATNAINKYAILHRNRVINYSWVTLHSVFMAGLSYIYAGSMGYMEMPAY
;
A
#
# COMPACT_ATOMS: atom_id res chain seq x y z
N MET A 1 17.78 -6.68 -1.77
CA MET A 1 16.74 -5.70 -1.42
C MET A 1 16.23 -5.89 0.01
N TRP A 2 15.60 -7.02 0.35
CA TRP A 2 15.10 -7.26 1.73
C TRP A 2 16.16 -7.07 2.83
N HIS A 3 17.38 -7.61 2.66
CA HIS A 3 18.46 -7.40 3.63
C HIS A 3 18.80 -5.90 3.85
N THR A 4 18.84 -5.13 2.76
CA THR A 4 19.12 -3.69 2.82
C THR A 4 18.00 -2.94 3.52
N VAL A 5 16.74 -3.29 3.26
CA VAL A 5 15.57 -2.73 3.97
C VAL A 5 15.62 -3.11 5.45
N GLY A 6 15.99 -4.34 5.80
CA GLY A 6 16.17 -4.76 7.18
C GLY A 6 17.27 -4.00 7.91
N ILE A 7 18.35 -3.58 7.22
CA ILE A 7 19.36 -2.67 7.78
C ILE A 7 18.73 -1.29 8.02
N ALA A 8 18.01 -0.74 7.03
CA ALA A 8 17.35 0.56 7.16
C ALA A 8 16.32 0.58 8.30
N VAL A 9 15.56 -0.50 8.48
CA VAL A 9 14.65 -0.71 9.61
C VAL A 9 15.40 -0.60 10.94
N ARG A 10 16.49 -1.37 11.13
CA ARG A 10 17.27 -1.33 12.36
C ARG A 10 17.86 0.06 12.62
N THR A 11 18.40 0.71 11.60
CA THR A 11 18.91 2.09 11.72
C THR A 11 17.80 3.08 12.10
N ALA A 12 16.60 2.97 11.52
CA ALA A 12 15.48 3.82 11.89
C ALA A 12 15.02 3.60 13.34
N LEU A 13 15.08 2.36 13.83
CA LEU A 13 14.81 2.03 15.22
C LEU A 13 15.88 2.60 16.17
N GLU A 14 17.17 2.43 15.83
CA GLU A 14 18.31 2.99 16.59
C GLU A 14 18.24 4.52 16.70
N LEU A 15 17.80 5.19 15.64
CA LEU A 15 17.58 6.64 15.62
C LEU A 15 16.29 7.08 16.33
N GLY A 16 15.47 6.14 16.82
CA GLY A 16 14.21 6.45 17.51
C GLY A 16 13.10 6.95 16.59
N LEU A 17 13.20 6.82 15.27
CA LEU A 17 12.23 7.39 14.31
C LEU A 17 10.83 6.75 14.36
N HIS A 18 10.70 5.62 15.06
CA HIS A 18 9.43 4.95 15.35
C HIS A 18 8.68 5.58 16.54
N ARG A 19 9.34 6.51 17.25
CA ARG A 19 8.78 7.22 18.40
C ARG A 19 8.41 8.66 18.08
N GLU A 20 7.19 9.07 18.44
CA GLU A 20 6.70 10.43 18.33
C GLU A 20 7.53 11.41 19.17
N SER A 21 8.11 10.93 20.29
CA SER A 21 9.03 11.72 21.11
C SER A 21 10.28 12.21 20.37
N SER A 22 10.62 11.60 19.22
CA SER A 22 11.73 12.02 18.36
C SER A 22 11.41 13.25 17.49
N TYR A 23 10.17 13.77 17.57
CA TYR A 23 9.68 14.91 16.80
C TYR A 23 9.12 16.02 17.71
N PRO A 24 9.95 16.63 18.58
CA PRO A 24 9.48 17.52 19.64
C PRO A 24 8.99 18.89 19.16
N VAL A 25 9.47 19.37 18.00
CA VAL A 25 9.10 20.70 17.50
C VAL A 25 7.73 20.63 16.86
N LYS A 26 6.74 21.31 17.42
CA LYS A 26 5.40 21.35 16.83
C LYS A 26 5.31 22.45 15.78
N GLN A 27 4.35 22.31 14.87
CA GLN A 27 4.04 23.37 13.92
C GLN A 27 3.43 24.54 14.70
N GLU A 28 4.12 25.67 14.72
CA GLU A 28 3.66 26.92 15.33
C GLU A 28 3.70 28.05 14.29
N PRO A 29 2.86 29.11 14.42
CA PRO A 29 2.75 30.18 13.43
C PRO A 29 4.05 30.98 13.25
N GLU A 30 4.85 31.10 14.30
CA GLU A 30 6.11 31.84 14.33
C GLU A 30 7.22 30.96 14.91
N LEU A 31 7.85 30.15 14.05
CA LEU A 31 9.09 29.46 14.39
C LEU A 31 10.27 30.39 14.07
N ASP A 32 11.24 30.48 14.98
CA ASP A 32 12.51 31.12 14.64
C ASP A 32 13.28 30.28 13.59
N GLU A 33 14.33 30.85 12.98
CA GLU A 33 15.10 30.16 11.94
C GLU A 33 15.71 28.83 12.41
N ALA A 34 16.15 28.74 13.67
CA ALA A 34 16.75 27.53 14.21
C ALA A 34 15.69 26.43 14.42
N GLN A 35 14.54 26.80 14.98
CA GLN A 35 13.38 25.92 15.15
C GLN A 35 12.82 25.47 13.81
N LEU A 36 12.79 26.34 12.80
CA LEU A 36 12.33 26.01 11.45
C LEU A 36 13.27 24.98 10.80
N VAL A 37 14.59 25.14 10.93
CA VAL A 37 15.56 24.15 10.45
C VAL A 37 15.37 22.81 11.16
N GLN A 38 15.19 22.83 12.49
CA GLN A 38 14.94 21.61 13.27
C GLN A 38 13.62 20.94 12.89
N TYR A 39 12.55 21.71 12.73
CA TYR A 39 11.23 21.24 12.27
C TYR A 39 11.33 20.54 10.92
N ARG A 40 12.04 21.17 9.96
CA ARG A 40 12.29 20.56 8.64
C ARG A 40 13.02 19.23 8.75
N HIS A 41 14.08 19.19 9.56
CA HIS A 41 14.89 17.98 9.73
C HIS A 41 14.06 16.82 10.34
N GLN A 42 13.27 17.10 11.37
CA GLN A 42 12.44 16.06 11.99
C GLN A 42 11.31 15.60 11.03
N GLU A 43 10.70 16.49 10.23
CA GLU A 43 9.67 16.09 9.27
C GLU A 43 10.24 15.25 8.11
N LEU A 44 11.47 15.53 7.69
CA LEU A 44 12.21 14.64 6.78
C LEU A 44 12.44 13.26 7.42
N GLY A 45 12.83 13.23 8.69
CA GLY A 45 12.96 11.98 9.46
C GLY A 45 11.66 11.19 9.52
N ARG A 46 10.53 11.85 9.77
CA ARG A 46 9.18 11.24 9.81
C ARG A 46 8.80 10.63 8.47
N ARG A 47 9.04 11.35 7.37
CA ARG A 47 8.79 10.86 6.00
C ARG A 47 9.69 9.68 5.66
N CYS A 48 10.97 9.77 6.01
CA CYS A 48 11.94 8.70 5.81
C CYS A 48 11.52 7.42 6.53
N PHE A 49 11.11 7.53 7.80
CA PHE A 49 10.61 6.41 8.59
C PHE A 49 9.43 5.70 7.90
N TRP A 50 8.41 6.45 7.48
CA TRP A 50 7.26 5.86 6.79
C TRP A 50 7.60 5.25 5.43
N CYS A 51 8.60 5.78 4.71
CA CYS A 51 9.16 5.11 3.53
C CYS A 51 9.80 3.77 3.88
N VAL A 52 10.59 3.70 4.97
CA VAL A 52 11.23 2.46 5.43
C VAL A 52 10.17 1.41 5.79
N VAL A 53 9.13 1.79 6.55
CA VAL A 53 7.99 0.90 6.88
C VAL A 53 7.30 0.40 5.61
N ALA A 54 7.00 1.28 4.65
CA ALA A 54 6.39 0.89 3.39
C ALA A 54 7.26 -0.10 2.59
N PHE A 55 8.58 0.10 2.56
CA PHE A 55 9.50 -0.81 1.88
C PHE A 55 9.61 -2.16 2.59
N ASP A 56 9.62 -2.17 3.93
CA ASP A 56 9.65 -3.41 4.70
C ASP A 56 8.42 -4.26 4.37
N ILE A 57 7.22 -3.66 4.42
CA ILE A 57 5.99 -4.35 4.08
C ILE A 57 6.01 -4.90 2.64
N VAL A 58 6.43 -4.10 1.66
CA VAL A 58 6.47 -4.54 0.25
C VAL A 58 7.47 -5.68 0.06
N THR A 59 8.67 -5.57 0.62
CA THR A 59 9.70 -6.60 0.42
C THR A 59 9.39 -7.88 1.19
N SER A 60 8.88 -7.77 2.41
CA SER A 60 8.52 -8.90 3.27
C SER A 60 7.28 -9.63 2.75
N SER A 61 6.24 -8.92 2.30
CA SER A 61 5.05 -9.52 1.68
C SER A 61 5.37 -10.35 0.45
N ILE A 62 6.13 -9.80 -0.50
CA ILE A 62 6.46 -10.48 -1.76
C ILE A 62 7.34 -11.72 -1.53
N LEU A 63 8.24 -11.66 -0.54
CA LEU A 63 9.17 -12.76 -0.25
C LEU A 63 8.62 -13.75 0.78
N GLY A 64 7.40 -13.54 1.30
CA GLY A 64 6.82 -14.38 2.35
C GLY A 64 7.62 -14.36 3.66
N ARG A 65 8.24 -13.23 3.99
CA ARG A 65 9.05 -13.05 5.21
C ARG A 65 8.27 -12.26 6.27
N PRO A 66 8.57 -12.43 7.56
CA PRO A 66 8.04 -11.58 8.62
C PRO A 66 8.43 -10.11 8.42
N LEU A 67 7.57 -9.19 8.89
CA LEU A 67 7.87 -7.76 8.95
C LEU A 67 9.01 -7.49 9.94
N GLY A 68 9.84 -6.50 9.64
CA GLY A 68 10.96 -6.08 10.47
C GLY A 68 10.59 -5.16 11.63
N ILE A 69 9.40 -4.54 11.59
CA ILE A 69 8.84 -3.71 12.68
C ILE A 69 7.41 -4.16 12.93
N ARG A 70 7.02 -4.28 14.20
CA ARG A 70 5.63 -4.54 14.58
C ARG A 70 4.86 -3.23 14.63
N ASP A 71 3.59 -3.27 14.25
CA ASP A 71 2.73 -2.08 14.30
C ASP A 71 2.64 -1.50 15.74
N ASP A 72 2.60 -2.35 16.76
CA ASP A 72 2.57 -1.96 18.19
C ASP A 72 3.81 -1.16 18.64
N ASP A 73 4.93 -1.30 17.93
CA ASP A 73 6.18 -0.62 18.26
C ASP A 73 6.25 0.78 17.62
N ILE A 74 5.25 1.17 16.81
CA ILE A 74 5.21 2.44 16.09
C ILE A 74 4.18 3.36 16.74
N ASP A 75 4.64 4.50 17.28
CA ASP A 75 3.75 5.57 17.74
C ASP A 75 3.95 6.90 16.96
N THR A 76 4.92 6.94 16.04
CA THR A 76 5.12 8.06 15.10
C THR A 76 3.87 8.35 14.29
N ALA A 77 3.39 9.59 14.29
CA ALA A 77 2.26 10.03 13.49
C ALA A 77 2.61 10.18 11.99
N LEU A 78 1.59 10.11 11.12
CA LEU A 78 1.74 10.45 9.71
C LEU A 78 2.06 11.94 9.52
N PRO A 79 2.85 12.32 8.49
CA PRO A 79 3.18 13.72 8.23
C PRO A 79 1.93 14.61 8.05
N LEU A 80 2.05 15.86 8.48
CA LEU A 80 1.00 16.86 8.28
C LEU A 80 1.03 17.39 6.86
N SER A 81 -0.14 17.57 6.24
CA SER A 81 -0.22 18.10 4.87
C SER A 81 0.35 19.51 4.75
N GLU A 82 0.27 20.29 5.83
CA GLU A 82 0.76 21.68 5.92
C GLU A 82 2.28 21.77 6.03
N SER A 83 2.97 20.68 6.42
CA SER A 83 4.44 20.64 6.53
C SER A 83 5.16 20.88 5.18
N ASP A 84 4.47 20.67 4.05
CA ASP A 84 5.07 20.79 2.72
C ASP A 84 5.41 22.25 2.35
N GLY A 85 4.62 23.22 2.80
CA GLY A 85 4.90 24.64 2.58
C GLY A 85 6.18 25.10 3.28
N LEU A 86 6.47 24.51 4.44
CA LEU A 86 7.68 24.82 5.20
C LEU A 86 8.92 24.12 4.64
N LEU A 87 8.77 22.91 4.08
CA LEU A 87 9.88 22.11 3.54
C LEU A 87 10.27 22.48 2.12
N THR A 88 9.31 22.83 1.26
CA THR A 88 9.61 23.18 -0.13
C THR A 88 8.66 24.23 -0.69
N PRO A 89 8.85 25.52 -0.33
CA PRO A 89 7.95 26.61 -0.69
C PRO A 89 7.71 26.76 -2.20
N LEU A 90 8.71 26.42 -3.02
CA LEU A 90 8.61 26.50 -4.47
C LEU A 90 7.61 25.50 -5.05
N LEU A 91 7.44 24.36 -4.38
CA LEU A 91 6.62 23.27 -4.89
C LEU A 91 5.14 23.41 -4.50
N THR A 92 4.79 24.21 -3.49
CA THR A 92 3.38 24.49 -3.14
C THR A 92 2.64 25.34 -4.17
N THR A 93 3.34 25.87 -5.18
CA THR A 93 2.75 26.65 -6.27
C THR A 93 1.98 25.79 -7.27
N THR A 94 2.18 24.47 -7.26
CA THR A 94 1.52 23.53 -8.19
C THR A 94 0.48 22.67 -7.46
N VAL A 95 -0.62 22.32 -8.13
CA VAL A 95 -1.65 21.40 -7.59
C VAL A 95 -1.03 20.05 -7.22
N ALA A 96 -0.13 19.55 -8.07
CA ALA A 96 0.63 18.32 -7.81
C ALA A 96 1.44 18.43 -6.52
N GLY A 97 2.11 19.56 -6.29
CA GLY A 97 2.89 19.83 -5.09
C GLY A 97 2.04 19.98 -3.82
N MET A 98 0.88 20.64 -3.91
CA MET A 98 -0.07 20.77 -2.79
C MET A 98 -0.66 19.42 -2.34
N GLN A 99 -0.73 18.42 -3.23
CA GLN A 99 -1.33 17.12 -2.93
C GLN A 99 -0.34 16.04 -2.51
N ARG A 100 0.99 16.28 -2.58
CA ARG A 100 1.99 15.22 -2.39
C ARG A 100 1.92 14.54 -1.04
N ILE A 101 1.70 15.29 0.04
CA ILE A 101 1.60 14.69 1.37
C ILE A 101 0.30 13.94 1.55
N THR A 102 -0.79 14.43 0.98
CA THR A 102 -2.04 13.68 0.96
C THR A 102 -1.89 12.38 0.19
N ILE A 103 -1.26 12.40 -0.99
CA ILE A 103 -0.91 11.22 -1.80
C ILE A 103 -0.02 10.27 -0.98
N PHE A 104 1.06 10.79 -0.40
CA PHE A 104 1.97 10.03 0.45
C PHE A 104 1.22 9.31 1.58
N LYS A 105 0.34 10.01 2.29
CA LYS A 105 -0.49 9.43 3.36
C LYS A 105 -1.40 8.33 2.84
N LYS A 106 -2.04 8.50 1.68
CA LYS A 106 -2.90 7.46 1.08
C LYS A 106 -2.08 6.22 0.69
N ILE A 107 -0.85 6.41 0.17
CA ILE A 107 0.07 5.32 -0.15
C ILE A 107 0.56 4.61 1.12
N VAL A 108 1.00 5.35 2.15
CA VAL A 108 1.46 4.75 3.41
C VAL A 108 0.33 3.97 4.07
N ARG A 109 -0.89 4.51 4.11
CA ARG A 109 -2.07 3.79 4.63
C ARG A 109 -2.36 2.51 3.86
N TYR A 110 -2.29 2.54 2.53
CA TYR A 110 -2.39 1.32 1.72
C TYR A 110 -1.32 0.29 2.08
N ARG A 111 -0.07 0.74 2.29
CA ARG A 111 1.02 -0.16 2.66
C ARG A 111 0.80 -0.77 4.04
N LEU A 112 0.39 0.02 5.03
CA LEU A 112 0.03 -0.50 6.36
C LEU A 112 -1.10 -1.52 6.28
N PHE A 113 -2.12 -1.27 5.45
CA PHE A 113 -3.16 -2.25 5.17
C PHE A 113 -2.61 -3.55 4.57
N CYS A 114 -1.68 -3.49 3.60
CA CYS A 114 -0.98 -4.68 3.12
C CYS A 114 -0.18 -5.39 4.23
N GLY A 115 0.42 -4.64 5.16
CA GLY A 115 1.10 -5.19 6.34
C GLY A 115 0.12 -5.98 7.22
N LYS A 116 -1.05 -5.39 7.49
CA LYS A 116 -2.15 -6.04 8.22
C LYS A 116 -2.62 -7.32 7.54
N LEU A 117 -2.74 -7.34 6.21
CA LEU A 117 -3.05 -8.56 5.46
C LEU A 117 -2.00 -9.65 5.67
N VAL A 118 -0.71 -9.30 5.59
CA VAL A 118 0.40 -10.25 5.78
C VAL A 118 0.39 -10.83 7.18
N THR A 119 0.21 -9.99 8.20
CA THR A 119 0.29 -10.40 9.61
C THR A 119 -0.94 -11.16 10.07
N ASN A 120 -2.14 -10.83 9.56
CA ASN A 120 -3.40 -11.40 10.06
C ASN A 120 -3.98 -12.48 9.16
N LEU A 121 -3.96 -12.30 7.83
CA LEU A 121 -4.61 -13.20 6.87
C LEU A 121 -3.64 -14.21 6.24
N HIS A 122 -2.39 -13.81 5.97
CA HIS A 122 -1.38 -14.69 5.38
C HIS A 122 -0.49 -15.41 6.40
N ARG A 123 -0.89 -15.43 7.67
CA ARG A 123 -0.25 -16.24 8.71
C ARG A 123 -0.78 -17.67 8.72
N LYS A 124 0.00 -18.57 9.31
CA LYS A 124 -0.46 -19.93 9.62
C LYS A 124 -1.63 -19.89 10.61
N ARG A 125 -2.70 -20.65 10.36
CA ARG A 125 -3.83 -20.79 11.29
C ARG A 125 -3.37 -21.42 12.61
N SER A 126 -3.69 -20.76 13.74
CA SER A 126 -3.52 -21.33 15.08
C SER A 126 -4.66 -22.31 15.36
N PRO A 127 -4.48 -23.38 16.16
CA PRO A 127 -5.57 -24.29 16.54
C PRO A 127 -6.77 -23.57 17.17
N ASP A 128 -6.53 -22.45 17.86
CA ASP A 128 -7.57 -21.68 18.57
C ASP A 128 -8.41 -20.78 17.66
N VAL A 129 -8.03 -20.61 16.39
CA VAL A 129 -8.73 -19.73 15.45
C VAL A 129 -9.77 -20.54 14.70
N SER A 130 -11.05 -20.22 14.92
CA SER A 130 -12.14 -20.84 14.18
C SER A 130 -12.15 -20.40 12.71
N ILE A 131 -12.72 -21.23 11.84
CA ILE A 131 -12.91 -20.89 10.43
C ILE A 131 -13.85 -19.68 10.28
N GLU A 132 -14.88 -19.59 11.13
CA GLU A 132 -15.83 -18.48 11.10
C GLU A 132 -15.14 -17.14 11.41
N ASP A 133 -14.28 -17.11 12.43
CA ASP A 133 -13.53 -15.90 12.78
C ASP A 133 -12.55 -15.50 11.67
N ALA A 134 -11.93 -16.48 11.01
CA ALA A 134 -11.05 -16.23 9.88
C ALA A 134 -11.79 -15.67 8.65
N LEU A 135 -13.02 -16.14 8.38
CA LEU A 135 -13.89 -15.60 7.34
C LEU A 135 -14.36 -14.19 7.68
N ARG A 136 -14.78 -13.96 8.93
CA ARG A 136 -15.18 -12.62 9.41
C ARG A 136 -14.03 -11.63 9.26
N LEU A 137 -12.81 -12.00 9.67
CA LEU A 137 -11.62 -11.18 9.49
C LEU A 137 -11.34 -10.86 8.01
N ARG A 138 -11.49 -11.84 7.10
CA ARG A 138 -11.32 -11.61 5.66
C ARG A 138 -12.33 -10.58 5.14
N ASP A 139 -13.59 -10.69 5.55
CA ASP A 139 -14.66 -9.80 5.10
C ASP A 139 -14.47 -8.38 5.68
N GLU A 140 -14.08 -8.25 6.96
CA GLU A 140 -13.70 -6.97 7.59
C GLU A 140 -12.54 -6.29 6.85
N LEU A 141 -11.52 -7.06 6.42
CA LEU A 141 -10.41 -6.54 5.64
C LEU A 141 -10.84 -6.10 4.23
N ALA A 142 -11.85 -6.74 3.64
CA ALA A 142 -12.44 -6.31 2.37
C ALA A 142 -13.18 -4.98 2.53
N ASP A 143 -13.97 -4.82 3.59
CA ASP A 143 -14.67 -3.57 3.89
C ASP A 143 -13.68 -2.42 4.16
N GLU A 144 -12.60 -2.68 4.88
CA GLU A 144 -11.53 -1.70 5.12
C GLU A 144 -10.84 -1.25 3.81
N LEU A 145 -10.62 -2.18 2.88
CA LEU A 145 -10.08 -1.87 1.55
C LEU A 145 -11.04 -0.98 0.74
N ASP A 146 -12.35 -1.27 0.78
CA ASP A 146 -13.38 -0.50 0.10
C ASP A 146 -13.50 0.92 0.67
N LEU A 147 -13.36 1.07 1.99
CA LEU A 147 -13.28 2.37 2.66
C LEU A 147 -12.03 3.15 2.24
N TRP A 148 -10.86 2.49 2.21
CA TRP A 148 -9.63 3.12 1.73
C TRP A 148 -9.78 3.60 0.28
N TYR A 149 -10.30 2.75 -0.61
CA TYR A 149 -10.46 3.07 -2.02
C TYR A 149 -11.46 4.21 -2.22
N SER A 150 -12.60 4.14 -1.53
CA SER A 150 -13.60 5.20 -1.54
C SER A 150 -13.00 6.54 -1.10
N SER A 151 -12.14 6.55 -0.08
CA SER A 151 -11.46 7.77 0.41
C SER A 151 -10.52 8.44 -0.61
N LEU A 152 -10.21 7.81 -1.74
CA LEU A 152 -9.34 8.39 -2.77
C LEU A 152 -10.00 9.55 -3.52
N HIS A 153 -11.33 9.69 -3.46
CA HIS A 153 -12.04 10.84 -4.05
C HIS A 153 -11.52 12.19 -3.54
N GLU A 154 -11.02 12.23 -2.31
CA GLU A 154 -10.39 13.41 -1.69
C GLU A 154 -9.18 13.92 -2.49
N LEU A 155 -8.48 13.05 -3.22
CA LEU A 155 -7.31 13.42 -4.02
C LEU A 155 -7.68 14.21 -5.28
N ARG A 156 -8.94 14.14 -5.75
CA ARG A 156 -9.41 14.83 -6.98
C ARG A 156 -8.47 14.62 -8.19
N LEU A 157 -7.92 13.41 -8.31
CA LEU A 157 -6.97 13.08 -9.38
C LEU A 157 -7.64 13.23 -10.74
N GLN A 158 -7.00 13.98 -11.63
CA GLN A 158 -7.48 14.15 -13.00
C GLN A 158 -6.92 13.04 -13.88
N HIS A 159 -7.73 12.52 -14.81
CA HIS A 159 -7.30 11.49 -15.76
C HIS A 159 -6.16 11.96 -16.71
N ILE A 160 -5.90 13.28 -16.77
CA ILE A 160 -4.92 13.91 -17.64
C ILE A 160 -4.09 14.90 -16.79
N ALA A 161 -3.18 14.40 -15.97
CA ALA A 161 -2.17 15.25 -15.34
C ALA A 161 -1.05 15.51 -16.35
N ILE A 162 -1.22 16.51 -17.22
CA ILE A 162 -0.09 17.09 -17.95
C ILE A 162 0.67 17.91 -16.92
N SER A 163 1.84 17.42 -16.50
CA SER A 163 2.80 18.27 -15.80
C SER A 163 3.40 19.25 -16.82
N ASP A 164 3.41 20.55 -16.51
CA ASP A 164 4.11 21.57 -17.32
C ASP A 164 5.60 21.26 -17.53
N GLU A 165 6.19 20.33 -16.74
CA GLU A 165 7.59 19.91 -16.83
C GLU A 165 7.81 18.48 -17.41
N GLY A 166 6.86 17.95 -18.18
CA GLY A 166 7.10 16.79 -19.07
C GLY A 166 7.25 15.41 -18.41
N GLY A 167 7.04 15.26 -17.10
CA GLY A 167 7.07 13.96 -16.40
C GLY A 167 5.72 13.54 -15.81
N GLN A 168 5.02 12.59 -16.43
CA GLN A 168 3.80 12.01 -15.84
C GLN A 168 4.15 11.06 -14.69
N SER A 169 3.77 11.43 -13.45
CA SER A 169 3.92 10.57 -12.28
C SER A 169 2.78 9.55 -12.18
N CYS A 170 3.11 8.29 -11.97
CA CYS A 170 2.12 7.23 -11.74
C CYS A 170 1.23 7.51 -10.52
N TYR A 171 1.74 8.21 -9.51
CA TYR A 171 1.03 8.51 -8.26
C TYR A 171 -0.10 9.53 -8.45
N LEU A 172 -0.11 10.22 -9.59
CA LEU A 172 -1.18 11.12 -10.01
C LEU A 172 -2.21 10.42 -10.92
N SER A 173 -2.00 9.16 -11.28
CA SER A 173 -2.89 8.40 -12.14
C SER A 173 -3.98 7.70 -11.31
N PRO A 174 -5.28 7.97 -11.55
CA PRO A 174 -6.37 7.20 -10.93
C PRO A 174 -6.23 5.69 -11.18
N THR A 175 -5.81 5.33 -12.39
CA THR A 175 -5.59 3.94 -12.83
C THR A 175 -4.53 3.22 -12.01
N TRP A 176 -3.55 3.94 -11.45
CA TRP A 176 -2.56 3.33 -10.57
C TRP A 176 -3.17 2.87 -9.24
N TYR A 177 -4.13 3.61 -8.70
CA TYR A 177 -4.84 3.20 -7.48
C TYR A 177 -5.86 2.08 -7.75
N GLU A 178 -6.47 2.03 -8.93
CA GLU A 178 -7.30 0.89 -9.36
C GLU A 178 -6.48 -0.41 -9.36
N VAL A 179 -5.22 -0.35 -9.82
CA VAL A 179 -4.30 -1.48 -9.76
C VAL A 179 -3.99 -1.87 -8.32
N LEU A 180 -3.74 -0.91 -7.43
CA LEU A 180 -3.52 -1.20 -6.01
C LEU A 180 -4.74 -1.91 -5.39
N TYR A 181 -5.94 -1.38 -5.62
CA TYR A 181 -7.18 -1.99 -5.14
C TYR A 181 -7.38 -3.42 -5.65
N ALA A 182 -7.16 -3.64 -6.94
CA ALA A 182 -7.29 -4.98 -7.53
C ALA A 182 -6.25 -5.96 -6.95
N ASN A 183 -5.01 -5.54 -6.75
CA ASN A 183 -3.99 -6.39 -6.14
C ASN A 183 -4.28 -6.69 -4.65
N ALA A 184 -4.75 -5.72 -3.88
CA ALA A 184 -5.14 -5.94 -2.49
C ALA A 184 -6.35 -6.87 -2.37
N THR A 185 -7.35 -6.70 -3.25
CA THR A 185 -8.47 -7.65 -3.39
C THR A 185 -7.92 -9.06 -3.67
N LEU A 186 -6.96 -9.18 -4.57
CA LEU A 186 -6.32 -10.46 -4.84
C LEU A 186 -5.55 -11.03 -3.64
N MET A 187 -4.96 -10.21 -2.77
CA MET A 187 -4.36 -10.70 -1.51
C MET A 187 -5.43 -11.23 -0.55
N ILE A 188 -6.61 -10.60 -0.49
CA ILE A 188 -7.71 -11.00 0.39
C ILE A 188 -8.35 -12.33 -0.05
N TRP A 189 -8.65 -12.47 -1.35
CA TRP A 189 -9.52 -13.53 -1.85
C TRP A 189 -8.79 -14.77 -2.36
N ARG A 190 -7.49 -14.70 -2.64
CA ARG A 190 -6.71 -15.88 -3.03
C ARG A 190 -6.67 -16.92 -1.89
N PRO A 191 -6.42 -18.20 -2.24
CA PRO A 191 -6.05 -19.19 -1.24
C PRO A 191 -4.92 -18.67 -0.34
N CYS A 192 -5.16 -18.66 0.97
CA CYS A 192 -4.21 -18.18 1.96
C CYS A 192 -4.05 -19.20 3.10
N PRO A 193 -2.91 -19.19 3.82
CA PRO A 193 -2.64 -20.17 4.87
C PRO A 193 -3.67 -20.18 6.02
N LEU A 194 -4.37 -19.07 6.27
CA LEU A 194 -5.41 -19.01 7.30
C LEU A 194 -6.69 -19.76 6.89
N LEU A 195 -6.99 -19.82 5.59
CA LEU A 195 -8.21 -20.38 5.01
C LEU A 195 -7.93 -21.60 4.10
N VAL A 196 -6.82 -22.31 4.34
CA VAL A 196 -6.33 -23.38 3.46
C VAL A 196 -7.34 -24.54 3.27
N ASP A 197 -8.17 -24.81 4.26
CA ASP A 197 -9.13 -25.93 4.26
C ASP A 197 -10.45 -25.58 3.57
N ILE A 198 -10.63 -24.35 3.10
CA ILE A 198 -11.89 -23.88 2.52
C ILE A 198 -11.87 -24.12 1.01
N THR A 199 -12.83 -24.89 0.52
CA THR A 199 -13.12 -24.96 -0.91
C THR A 199 -13.62 -23.59 -1.37
N ASN A 200 -12.94 -23.01 -2.35
CA ASN A 200 -13.36 -21.73 -2.91
C ASN A 200 -14.72 -21.89 -3.58
N ASP A 201 -15.73 -21.25 -3.01
CA ASP A 201 -17.04 -21.18 -3.61
C ASP A 201 -17.00 -20.35 -4.91
N ARG A 202 -18.04 -20.52 -5.73
CA ARG A 202 -18.19 -19.80 -7.00
C ARG A 202 -18.04 -18.28 -6.83
N HIS A 203 -18.54 -17.72 -5.73
CA HIS A 203 -18.43 -16.30 -5.44
C HIS A 203 -16.97 -15.86 -5.20
N THR A 204 -16.20 -16.61 -4.40
CA THR A 204 -14.77 -16.35 -4.19
C THR A 204 -13.99 -16.46 -5.50
N LEU A 205 -14.23 -17.51 -6.30
CA LEU A 205 -13.58 -17.67 -7.60
C LEU A 205 -13.89 -16.51 -8.55
N GLN A 206 -15.14 -16.04 -8.56
CA GLN A 206 -15.55 -14.88 -9.36
C GLN A 206 -14.84 -13.60 -8.90
N ARG A 207 -14.74 -13.34 -7.59
CA ARG A 207 -13.98 -12.18 -7.08
C ARG A 207 -12.50 -12.22 -7.47
N ILE A 208 -11.87 -13.39 -7.41
CA ILE A 208 -10.48 -13.57 -7.86
C ILE A 208 -10.37 -13.28 -9.36
N HIS A 209 -11.25 -13.87 -10.16
CA HIS A 209 -11.25 -13.71 -11.62
C HIS A 209 -11.42 -12.24 -12.03
N ASP A 210 -12.44 -11.57 -11.49
CA ASP A 210 -12.78 -10.20 -11.85
C ASP A 210 -11.67 -9.24 -11.43
N SER A 211 -11.12 -9.42 -10.24
CA SER A 211 -10.00 -8.60 -9.77
C SER A 211 -8.72 -8.84 -10.56
N ALA A 212 -8.40 -10.09 -10.92
CA ALA A 212 -7.24 -10.41 -11.75
C ALA A 212 -7.36 -9.80 -13.15
N THR A 213 -8.53 -9.94 -13.77
CA THR A 213 -8.83 -9.36 -15.08
C THR A 213 -8.72 -7.83 -15.04
N ASN A 214 -9.29 -7.20 -14.02
CA ASN A 214 -9.18 -5.76 -13.83
C ASN A 214 -7.71 -5.34 -13.68
N ALA A 215 -6.95 -5.98 -12.79
CA ALA A 215 -5.53 -5.67 -12.58
C ALA A 215 -4.73 -5.74 -13.91
N ILE A 216 -4.85 -6.83 -14.67
CA ILE A 216 -4.14 -7.02 -15.95
C ILE A 216 -4.50 -5.92 -16.95
N ASN A 217 -5.80 -5.62 -17.10
CA ASN A 217 -6.26 -4.56 -18.00
C ASN A 217 -5.74 -3.18 -17.59
N LYS A 218 -5.77 -2.85 -16.29
CA LYS A 218 -5.26 -1.56 -15.80
C LYS A 218 -3.73 -1.46 -15.92
N TYR A 219 -3.00 -2.55 -15.71
CA TYR A 219 -1.56 -2.59 -16.01
C TYR A 219 -1.27 -2.32 -17.49
N ALA A 220 -2.05 -2.90 -18.40
CA ALA A 220 -1.91 -2.64 -19.84
C ALA A 220 -2.17 -1.15 -20.18
N ILE A 221 -3.16 -0.52 -19.55
CA ILE A 221 -3.44 0.93 -19.71
C ILE A 221 -2.25 1.76 -19.20
N LEU A 222 -1.76 1.51 -17.98
CA LEU A 222 -0.62 2.24 -17.42
C LEU A 222 0.64 2.10 -18.29
N HIS A 223 0.89 0.89 -18.81
CA HIS A 223 2.00 0.62 -19.71
C HIS A 223 1.86 1.38 -21.03
N ARG A 224 0.69 1.32 -21.68
CA ARG A 224 0.41 2.04 -22.93
C ARG A 224 0.59 3.55 -22.79
N ASN A 225 0.17 4.09 -21.64
CA ASN A 225 0.28 5.51 -21.34
C ASN A 225 1.67 5.93 -20.82
N ARG A 226 2.63 5.00 -20.69
CA ARG A 226 3.99 5.24 -20.17
C ARG A 226 4.03 5.83 -18.76
N VAL A 227 3.01 5.55 -17.95
CA VAL A 227 2.89 5.98 -16.54
C VAL A 227 3.06 4.81 -15.57
N ILE A 228 3.48 3.65 -16.05
CA ILE A 228 3.76 2.49 -15.19
C ILE A 228 5.14 2.63 -14.54
N ASN A 229 5.25 2.28 -13.26
CA ASN A 229 6.55 2.09 -12.62
C ASN A 229 7.13 0.76 -13.05
N TYR A 230 8.23 0.76 -13.81
CA TYR A 230 8.98 -0.46 -14.16
C TYR A 230 9.83 -0.91 -12.96
N SER A 231 9.17 -1.51 -11.97
CA SER A 231 9.80 -2.04 -10.77
C SER A 231 9.60 -3.56 -10.67
N TRP A 232 10.47 -4.23 -9.92
CA TRP A 232 10.31 -5.66 -9.63
C TRP A 232 8.99 -5.95 -8.87
N VAL A 233 8.49 -5.00 -8.07
CA VAL A 233 7.20 -5.06 -7.38
C VAL A 233 6.05 -5.12 -8.39
N THR A 234 6.11 -4.25 -9.40
CA THR A 234 5.14 -4.22 -10.50
C THR A 234 5.15 -5.55 -11.25
N LEU A 235 6.33 -6.06 -11.60
CA LEU A 235 6.47 -7.34 -12.29
C LEU A 235 5.87 -8.50 -11.47
N HIS A 236 6.20 -8.57 -10.18
CA HIS A 236 5.63 -9.56 -9.28
C HIS A 236 4.09 -9.45 -9.21
N SER A 237 3.56 -8.24 -9.08
CA SER A 237 2.11 -8.03 -8.97
C SER A 237 1.37 -8.42 -10.25
N VAL A 238 1.90 -8.09 -11.44
CA VAL A 238 1.36 -8.53 -12.74
C VAL A 238 1.40 -10.05 -12.85
N PHE A 239 2.53 -10.67 -12.51
CA PHE A 239 2.68 -12.12 -12.52
C PHE A 239 1.65 -12.79 -11.60
N MET A 240 1.50 -12.28 -10.39
CA MET A 240 0.52 -12.76 -9.43
C MET A 240 -0.90 -12.59 -9.98
N ALA A 241 -1.26 -11.46 -10.60
CA ALA A 241 -2.56 -11.29 -11.23
C ALA A 241 -2.82 -12.33 -12.32
N GLY A 242 -1.83 -12.62 -13.17
CA GLY A 242 -1.88 -13.67 -14.18
C GLY A 242 -2.13 -15.06 -13.60
N LEU A 243 -1.39 -15.44 -12.54
CA LEU A 243 -1.62 -16.71 -11.85
C LEU A 243 -3.04 -16.83 -11.28
N SER A 244 -3.56 -15.74 -10.70
CA SER A 244 -4.93 -15.72 -10.17
C SER A 244 -5.99 -15.88 -11.26
N TYR A 245 -5.78 -15.24 -12.41
CA TYR A 245 -6.68 -15.40 -13.55
C TYR A 245 -6.75 -16.86 -13.99
N ILE A 246 -5.59 -17.51 -14.17
CA ILE A 246 -5.50 -18.92 -14.57
C ILE A 246 -6.13 -19.83 -13.51
N TYR A 247 -5.85 -19.58 -12.23
CA TYR A 247 -6.39 -20.35 -11.12
C TYR A 247 -7.92 -20.29 -11.05
N ALA A 248 -8.50 -19.09 -11.13
CA ALA A 248 -9.94 -18.93 -11.08
C ALA A 248 -10.63 -19.55 -12.30
N GLY A 249 -10.01 -19.43 -13.48
CA GLY A 249 -10.47 -20.07 -14.70
C GLY A 249 -10.47 -21.60 -14.58
N SER A 250 -9.34 -22.21 -14.20
CA SER A 250 -9.22 -23.66 -14.12
C SER A 250 -10.15 -24.30 -13.09
N MET A 251 -10.33 -23.65 -11.93
CA MET A 251 -11.26 -24.11 -10.90
C MET A 251 -12.72 -23.96 -11.35
N GLY A 252 -13.07 -22.88 -12.05
CA GLY A 252 -14.41 -22.70 -12.59
C GLY A 252 -14.78 -23.72 -13.68
N TYR A 253 -13.80 -24.20 -14.46
CA TYR A 253 -14.02 -25.28 -15.42
C TYR A 253 -14.20 -26.66 -14.75
N MET A 254 -13.57 -26.90 -13.60
CA MET A 254 -13.71 -28.17 -12.85
C MET A 254 -15.06 -28.31 -12.13
N GLU A 255 -15.80 -27.21 -11.90
CA GLU A 255 -17.15 -27.23 -11.32
C GLU A 255 -18.27 -27.45 -12.35
N MET A 256 -17.97 -27.50 -13.66
CA MET A 256 -18.97 -27.84 -14.68
C MET A 256 -19.16 -29.37 -14.75
N PRO A 257 -20.39 -29.90 -14.64
CA PRO A 257 -20.62 -31.32 -14.80
C PRO A 257 -20.17 -31.77 -16.19
N ALA A 258 -19.35 -32.83 -16.24
CA ALA A 258 -19.02 -33.51 -17.48
C ALA A 258 -20.33 -34.06 -18.08
N TYR A 259 -20.75 -33.50 -19.21
CA TYR A 259 -21.87 -33.97 -20.01
C TYR A 259 -21.53 -35.29 -20.71
#